data_AF-A0A9P4MYU6-F1
#
_entry.id   AF-A0A9P4MYU6-F1
#
_cell.length_a   1.000
_cell.length_b   1.000
_cell.length_c   1.000
_cell.angle_alpha   90.00
_cell.angle_beta   90.00
_cell.angle_gamma   90.00
#
_symmetry.space_group_name_H-M   'P 1'
#
loop_
_entity.id
_entity.type
_entity.pdbx_description
1 polymer ?
#
loop_
_entity_poly.entity_id
_entity_poly.type
_entity_poly.pdbx_seq_one_letter_code
_entity_poly.pdbx_strand_id
1 'polypeptide(L)'
;MKQTTQFTALRPDSEDETRISVEMLNVRTRDPEDDARSQKWNFNQKPTLRETFSPFPWKTFLIISLLPIALAPIIVLSTAAEDASVGYMLGRDCYPNGMWLESEGATWRIMDSSYFFTPNLAFGSMTFTSVKIIDITWDLVVGRGGQILLAWVNYRVFNEWLLYHMEMHLTSYKMYTAVAFETTTMATLGVLGKEFLAFGKKSWKRFFRWLAMLCMFLSTLYVLSFPTLMAAMTGYITTYEAYVEDYDKNLIEMDQFTRVNYVIEDSSRIGFSKPLVVRIDDRELSDAVQDYIRNVSTPEILKTLPDFEGEGFYRDTTLRHFSLNRSSEWSFGDNTFSLNETTLNITLWYSHMDPAYPHRDNGKFRFGAYTSGDRQGDVYKASYIYYHGSCKPSETYQWGFSYIFLFMMSIFNFIWSCIMVGMWFDTTRRSRMYKSGRRPGLLRSIMDISGVMKEEIGRDADNLDEDGLRRRLNNSGGVLLVPQEELRITRTDISEKMRNRRGWRAMTKGSTF
;
A
#
# COMPACT_ATOMS: atom_id res chain seq x y z
N MET A 1 -0.42 -9.19 -69.00
CA MET A 1 -0.33 -10.27 -67.99
C MET A 1 -0.86 -9.71 -66.67
N LYS A 2 -2.06 -10.13 -66.26
CA LYS A 2 -2.68 -9.74 -64.98
C LYS A 2 -2.19 -10.69 -63.89
N GLN A 3 -1.69 -10.15 -62.78
CA GLN A 3 -1.31 -10.94 -61.61
C GLN A 3 -2.55 -11.13 -60.71
N THR A 4 -3.02 -12.37 -60.67
CA THR A 4 -4.03 -12.87 -59.73
C THR A 4 -3.38 -13.07 -58.37
N THR A 5 -3.89 -12.44 -57.31
CA THR A 5 -3.41 -12.66 -55.93
C THR A 5 -3.91 -14.00 -55.43
N GLN A 6 -2.96 -14.91 -55.16
CA GLN A 6 -3.18 -16.25 -54.65
C GLN A 6 -3.09 -16.22 -53.11
N PHE A 7 -4.10 -16.74 -52.42
CA PHE A 7 -4.06 -16.97 -50.98
C PHE A 7 -3.55 -18.40 -50.73
N THR A 8 -2.38 -18.55 -50.10
CA THR A 8 -1.86 -19.87 -49.73
C THR A 8 -1.43 -19.84 -48.27
N ALA A 9 -2.07 -20.67 -47.45
CA ALA A 9 -1.57 -21.00 -46.12
C ALA A 9 -0.31 -21.86 -46.29
N LEU A 10 0.80 -21.50 -45.63
CA LEU A 10 1.97 -22.38 -45.53
C LEU A 10 1.60 -23.61 -44.69
N ARG A 11 1.14 -24.67 -45.36
CA ARG A 11 1.15 -26.05 -44.88
C ARG A 11 2.12 -26.83 -45.78
N PRO A 12 2.97 -27.71 -45.23
CA PRO A 12 3.76 -28.62 -46.05
C PRO A 12 2.82 -29.75 -46.50
N ASP A 13 2.47 -29.75 -47.78
CA ASP A 13 2.41 -30.92 -48.67
C ASP A 13 1.69 -30.55 -49.97
N SER A 14 2.25 -31.03 -51.07
CA SER A 14 1.88 -30.73 -52.47
C SER A 14 0.91 -31.78 -53.01
N GLU A 15 -0.17 -31.33 -53.68
CA GLU A 15 -0.67 -31.89 -54.95
C GLU A 15 -1.86 -31.07 -55.51
N ASP A 16 -1.84 -30.92 -56.84
CA ASP A 16 -2.93 -30.61 -57.79
C ASP A 16 -3.54 -29.19 -57.98
N GLU A 17 -2.94 -28.51 -58.97
CA GLU A 17 -3.44 -27.76 -60.14
C GLU A 17 -4.93 -27.43 -60.46
N THR A 18 -5.07 -26.24 -61.06
CA THR A 18 -5.97 -25.76 -62.15
C THR A 18 -7.37 -25.15 -61.87
N ARG A 19 -7.51 -23.83 -62.10
CA ARG A 19 -8.47 -23.20 -63.06
C ARG A 19 -8.46 -21.65 -63.07
N ILE A 20 -9.08 -21.13 -64.13
CA ILE A 20 -8.89 -19.87 -64.86
C ILE A 20 -9.71 -18.67 -64.33
N SER A 21 -9.20 -17.48 -64.68
CA SER A 21 -9.59 -16.07 -64.47
C SER A 21 -11.05 -15.62 -64.66
N VAL A 22 -11.41 -14.51 -63.99
CA VAL A 22 -12.34 -13.47 -64.49
C VAL A 22 -11.81 -12.06 -64.17
N GLU A 23 -12.08 -11.13 -65.07
CA GLU A 23 -11.52 -9.79 -65.25
C GLU A 23 -12.50 -8.68 -64.83
N MET A 24 -12.03 -7.52 -64.34
CA MET A 24 -12.61 -6.13 -64.37
C MET A 24 -12.02 -5.31 -63.19
N LEU A 25 -11.71 -4.00 -63.18
CA LEU A 25 -12.05 -2.81 -63.99
C LEU A 25 -10.93 -1.75 -63.76
N ASN A 26 -10.57 -0.96 -64.78
CA ASN A 26 -9.38 -0.10 -64.85
C ASN A 26 -9.70 1.37 -64.48
N VAL A 27 -8.93 2.01 -63.59
CA VAL A 27 -9.07 3.45 -63.23
C VAL A 27 -7.83 4.22 -63.68
N ARG A 28 -8.08 5.35 -64.34
CA ARG A 28 -7.21 6.21 -65.15
C ARG A 28 -6.22 7.03 -64.30
N THR A 29 -4.91 6.91 -64.57
CA THR A 29 -3.85 7.78 -64.02
C THR A 29 -3.67 9.06 -64.84
N ARG A 30 -3.25 10.15 -64.19
CA ARG A 30 -2.99 11.48 -64.74
C ARG A 30 -1.48 11.78 -64.66
N ASP A 31 -0.91 12.36 -65.71
CA ASP A 31 0.53 12.61 -65.91
C ASP A 31 1.16 13.66 -64.97
N PRO A 32 2.49 13.61 -64.75
CA PRO A 32 3.25 14.67 -64.07
C PRO A 32 4.18 15.44 -65.04
N GLU A 33 4.08 16.77 -65.04
CA GLU A 33 5.10 17.68 -65.58
C GLU A 33 5.43 18.79 -64.56
N ASP A 34 6.65 19.30 -64.67
CA ASP A 34 7.30 20.43 -63.97
C ASP A 34 7.74 20.20 -62.50
N ASP A 35 9.04 20.16 -62.21
CA ASP A 35 9.95 21.30 -62.35
C ASP A 35 11.35 20.94 -61.78
N ALA A 36 12.40 21.20 -62.55
CA ALA A 36 13.79 20.90 -62.21
C ALA A 36 14.54 22.20 -61.84
N ARG A 37 14.90 22.39 -60.56
CA ARG A 37 15.94 23.35 -60.14
C ARG A 37 16.82 22.77 -59.04
N SER A 38 18.07 22.48 -59.40
CA SER A 38 19.14 22.06 -58.50
C SER A 38 19.68 23.26 -57.70
N GLN A 39 19.58 23.20 -56.37
CA GLN A 39 20.26 24.15 -55.47
C GLN A 39 21.28 23.38 -54.62
N LYS A 40 22.57 23.58 -54.92
CA LYS A 40 23.70 23.09 -54.11
C LYS A 40 23.72 23.82 -52.77
N TRP A 41 23.68 23.10 -51.66
CA TRP A 41 23.88 23.64 -50.31
C TRP A 41 25.21 23.14 -49.72
N ASN A 42 26.01 24.09 -49.23
CA ASN A 42 27.28 23.87 -48.55
C ASN A 42 27.07 23.17 -47.20
N PHE A 43 27.77 22.05 -46.98
CA PHE A 43 27.87 21.38 -45.69
C PHE A 43 29.01 22.01 -44.89
N ASN A 44 28.69 22.76 -43.84
CA ASN A 44 29.55 22.96 -42.66
C ASN A 44 28.76 23.68 -41.56
N GLN A 45 27.97 22.93 -40.79
CA GLN A 45 27.48 23.35 -39.47
C GLN A 45 27.84 22.26 -38.46
N LYS A 46 28.55 22.65 -37.40
CA LYS A 46 28.86 21.76 -36.27
C LYS A 46 27.56 21.39 -35.55
N PRO A 47 27.37 20.12 -35.15
CA PRO A 47 26.15 19.69 -34.50
C PRO A 47 25.98 20.36 -33.13
N THR A 48 24.75 20.74 -32.81
CA THR A 48 24.39 21.31 -31.51
C THR A 48 24.33 20.23 -30.43
N LEU A 49 24.53 20.58 -29.15
CA LEU A 49 24.49 19.64 -28.01
C LEU A 49 23.24 18.74 -28.00
N ARG A 50 22.10 19.26 -28.48
CA ARG A 50 20.84 18.53 -28.59
C ARG A 50 20.87 17.41 -29.64
N GLU A 51 21.67 17.57 -30.70
CA GLU A 51 21.89 16.55 -31.73
C GLU A 51 22.89 15.50 -31.27
N THR A 52 23.87 15.87 -30.43
CA THR A 52 24.81 14.95 -29.79
C THR A 52 24.12 14.03 -28.77
N PHE A 53 23.07 14.51 -28.10
CA PHE A 53 22.26 13.73 -27.15
C PHE A 53 21.03 13.02 -27.77
N SER A 54 20.78 13.18 -29.07
CA SER A 54 19.68 12.52 -29.79
C SER A 54 19.77 11.00 -30.03
N PRO A 55 20.93 10.32 -29.99
CA PRO A 55 20.98 8.87 -30.22
C PRO A 55 20.62 8.07 -28.97
N PHE A 56 20.51 8.69 -27.79
CA PHE A 56 20.13 8.00 -26.58
C PHE A 56 18.62 7.73 -26.57
N PRO A 57 18.15 6.47 -26.38
CA PRO A 57 16.74 6.11 -26.45
C PRO A 57 15.99 6.56 -25.20
N TRP A 58 15.83 7.88 -25.04
CA TRP A 58 15.24 8.53 -23.86
C TRP A 58 13.88 7.98 -23.45
N LYS A 59 13.03 7.59 -24.41
CA LYS A 59 11.73 6.97 -24.10
C LYS A 59 11.89 5.62 -23.42
N THR A 60 12.79 4.80 -23.94
CA THR A 60 13.09 3.47 -23.38
C THR A 60 13.78 3.60 -22.03
N PHE A 61 14.70 4.56 -21.89
CA PHE A 61 15.35 4.87 -20.62
C PHE A 61 14.34 5.34 -19.57
N LEU A 62 13.44 6.28 -19.91
CA LEU A 62 12.40 6.74 -19.00
C LEU A 62 11.49 5.60 -18.55
N ILE A 63 11.04 4.76 -19.48
CA ILE A 63 10.14 3.64 -19.17
C ILE A 63 10.83 2.58 -18.31
N ILE A 64 12.10 2.26 -18.57
CA ILE A 64 12.87 1.32 -17.75
C ILE A 64 13.22 1.94 -16.38
N SER A 65 13.48 3.25 -16.32
CA SER A 65 13.77 3.97 -15.07
C SER A 65 12.56 4.07 -14.13
N LEU A 66 11.33 3.86 -14.63
CA LEU A 66 10.13 3.79 -13.79
C LEU A 66 10.09 2.53 -12.92
N LEU A 67 10.80 1.45 -13.27
CA LEU A 67 10.85 0.22 -12.47
C LEU A 67 11.54 0.39 -11.11
N PRO A 68 12.76 0.96 -11.02
CA PRO A 68 13.36 1.24 -9.71
C PRO A 68 12.56 2.28 -8.91
N ILE A 69 11.87 3.22 -9.57
CA ILE A 69 10.94 4.14 -8.90
C ILE A 69 9.74 3.37 -8.31
N ALA A 70 9.20 2.37 -9.01
CA ALA A 70 8.14 1.50 -8.48
C ALA A 70 8.64 0.55 -7.38
N LEU A 71 9.93 0.23 -7.35
CA LEU A 71 10.57 -0.58 -6.30
C LEU A 71 10.86 0.25 -5.03
N ALA A 72 11.13 1.55 -5.17
CA ALA A 72 11.52 2.41 -4.06
C ALA A 72 10.49 2.42 -2.91
N PRO A 73 9.16 2.49 -3.14
CA PRO A 73 8.16 2.34 -2.07
C PRO A 73 8.27 1.02 -1.31
N ILE A 74 8.57 -0.10 -1.98
CA ILE A 74 8.72 -1.41 -1.33
C ILE A 74 9.91 -1.37 -0.36
N ILE A 75 11.05 -0.84 -0.82
CA ILE A 75 12.27 -0.74 0.00
C ILE A 75 12.02 0.22 1.16
N VAL A 76 11.51 1.42 0.89
CA VAL A 76 11.25 2.44 1.90
C VAL A 76 10.25 1.94 2.95
N LEU A 77 9.18 1.26 2.53
CA LEU A 77 8.25 0.66 3.47
C LEU A 77 8.94 -0.43 4.29
N SER A 78 9.69 -1.34 3.65
CA SER A 78 10.40 -2.40 4.38
C SER A 78 11.37 -1.87 5.44
N THR A 79 12.14 -0.82 5.12
CA THR A 79 13.03 -0.18 6.08
C THR A 79 12.26 0.59 7.15
N ALA A 80 11.19 1.29 6.76
CA ALA A 80 10.33 1.99 7.71
C ALA A 80 9.60 1.02 8.65
N ALA A 81 9.30 -0.21 8.23
CA ALA A 81 8.74 -1.24 9.11
C ALA A 81 9.71 -1.61 10.23
N GLU A 82 10.99 -1.77 9.91
CA GLU A 82 12.01 -2.09 10.89
C GLU A 82 12.12 -0.95 11.90
N ASP A 83 12.30 0.29 11.43
CA ASP A 83 12.45 1.46 12.30
C ASP A 83 11.17 1.79 13.09
N ALA A 84 9.99 1.74 12.46
CA ALA A 84 8.73 2.04 13.12
C ALA A 84 8.31 0.94 14.11
N SER A 85 8.65 -0.33 13.86
CA SER A 85 8.36 -1.41 14.81
C SER A 85 9.10 -1.23 16.13
N VAL A 86 10.29 -0.62 16.09
CA VAL A 86 11.11 -0.34 17.26
C VAL A 86 10.80 1.02 17.87
N GLY A 87 10.42 2.03 17.08
CA GLY A 87 10.23 3.40 17.57
C GLY A 87 8.78 3.84 17.83
N TYR A 88 7.80 3.37 17.05
CA TYR A 88 6.42 3.87 17.09
C TYR A 88 5.52 3.11 18.07
N MET A 89 5.82 1.84 18.36
CA MET A 89 5.02 0.99 19.25
C MET A 89 5.67 0.74 20.63
N LEU A 90 6.97 1.01 20.76
CA LEU A 90 7.74 0.77 21.98
C LEU A 90 7.56 2.00 22.91
N GLY A 91 6.49 1.96 23.71
CA GLY A 91 6.17 3.02 24.68
C GLY A 91 4.73 3.53 24.65
N ARG A 92 3.85 2.99 23.78
CA ARG A 92 2.41 3.26 23.90
C ARG A 92 1.77 2.29 24.89
N ASP A 93 0.92 2.83 25.75
CA ASP A 93 0.14 2.06 26.72
C ASP A 93 -1.02 1.28 26.06
N CYS A 94 -1.51 1.78 24.92
CA CYS A 94 -2.55 1.14 24.12
C CYS A 94 -2.09 0.90 22.68
N TYR A 95 -2.19 -0.35 22.23
CA TYR A 95 -1.90 -0.71 20.84
C TYR A 95 -3.07 -0.35 19.91
N PRO A 96 -2.83 -0.14 18.60
CA PRO A 96 -3.87 0.24 17.64
C PRO A 96 -5.04 -0.74 17.51
N ASN A 97 -4.84 -2.01 17.91
CA ASN A 97 -5.89 -3.03 17.97
C ASN A 97 -6.77 -2.95 19.23
N GLY A 98 -6.58 -1.92 20.06
CA GLY A 98 -7.29 -1.73 21.32
C GLY A 98 -6.79 -2.65 22.45
N MET A 99 -5.69 -3.39 22.22
CA MET A 99 -5.10 -4.21 23.28
C MET A 99 -4.25 -3.36 24.22
N TRP A 100 -4.38 -3.69 25.51
CA TRP A 100 -3.56 -3.14 26.59
C TRP A 100 -2.12 -3.63 26.47
N LEU A 101 -1.14 -2.74 26.69
CA LEU A 101 0.29 -3.03 26.58
C LEU A 101 0.70 -4.28 27.37
N GLU A 102 0.19 -4.42 28.59
CA GLU A 102 0.56 -5.51 29.49
C GLU A 102 -0.26 -6.79 29.23
N SER A 103 -1.29 -6.75 28.37
CA SER A 103 -2.15 -7.92 28.11
C SER A 103 -1.38 -9.10 27.48
N GLU A 104 -1.81 -10.32 27.81
CA GLU A 104 -1.26 -11.55 27.24
C GLU A 104 -1.52 -11.61 25.73
N GLY A 105 -0.47 -11.79 24.93
CA GLY A 105 -0.56 -11.79 23.47
C GLY A 105 -0.51 -10.40 22.82
N ALA A 106 -0.35 -9.33 23.59
CA ALA A 106 -0.09 -8.00 23.04
C ALA A 106 1.28 -8.01 22.33
N THR A 107 1.28 -7.88 21.01
CA THR A 107 2.50 -7.83 20.20
C THR A 107 2.68 -6.46 19.56
N TRP A 108 3.90 -5.94 19.61
CA TRP A 108 4.32 -4.70 18.95
C TRP A 108 4.71 -4.93 17.47
N ARG A 109 4.56 -6.16 16.96
CA ARG A 109 5.00 -6.54 15.62
C ARG A 109 4.01 -6.01 14.59
N ILE A 110 4.44 -5.04 13.79
CA ILE A 110 3.64 -4.39 12.73
C ILE A 110 3.10 -5.39 11.68
N MET A 111 3.77 -6.53 11.49
CA MET A 111 3.38 -7.58 10.54
C MET A 111 2.45 -8.65 11.14
N ASP A 112 1.92 -8.47 12.35
CA ASP A 112 0.93 -9.39 12.89
C ASP A 112 -0.41 -9.28 12.14
N SER A 113 -1.05 -10.43 11.93
CA SER A 113 -2.34 -10.54 11.23
C SER A 113 -3.46 -9.76 11.91
N SER A 114 -3.34 -9.53 13.22
CA SER A 114 -4.26 -8.69 14.00
C SER A 114 -4.29 -7.23 13.54
N TYR A 115 -3.23 -6.75 12.88
CA TYR A 115 -3.12 -5.39 12.34
C TYR A 115 -3.47 -5.28 10.85
N PHE A 116 -3.98 -6.34 10.22
CA PHE A 116 -4.19 -6.36 8.77
C PHE A 116 -5.12 -5.23 8.27
N PHE A 117 -6.27 -5.04 8.92
CA PHE A 117 -7.24 -3.98 8.59
C PHE A 117 -7.11 -2.73 9.44
N THR A 118 -6.13 -2.67 10.34
CA THR A 118 -5.99 -1.57 11.28
C THR A 118 -4.96 -0.57 10.74
N PRO A 119 -5.32 0.72 10.63
CA PRO A 119 -4.35 1.78 10.35
C PRO A 119 -3.30 1.84 11.46
N ASN A 120 -2.14 1.26 11.21
CA ASN A 120 -1.02 1.27 12.15
C ASN A 120 -0.07 2.44 11.90
N LEU A 121 -0.11 3.02 10.69
CA LEU A 121 0.56 4.27 10.35
C LEU A 121 -0.47 5.40 10.35
N ALA A 122 -0.85 5.86 11.54
CA ALA A 122 -1.91 6.85 11.75
C ALA A 122 -1.34 8.19 12.20
N PHE A 123 -1.93 9.29 11.72
CA PHE A 123 -1.41 10.64 11.93
C PHE A 123 -2.49 11.61 12.39
N GLY A 124 -2.07 12.55 13.25
CA GLY A 124 -2.90 13.64 13.75
C GLY A 124 -3.89 13.23 14.84
N SER A 125 -4.53 14.23 15.43
CA SER A 125 -5.70 14.11 16.28
C SER A 125 -6.79 14.99 15.66
N MET A 126 -7.84 14.35 15.15
CA MET A 126 -8.85 15.00 14.32
C MET A 126 -10.25 14.66 14.81
N THR A 127 -11.23 15.49 14.45
CA THR A 127 -12.64 15.17 14.69
C THR A 127 -13.14 14.10 13.72
N PHE A 128 -14.20 13.38 14.08
CA PHE A 128 -14.83 12.37 13.23
C PHE A 128 -15.18 12.91 11.83
N THR A 129 -15.73 14.12 11.75
CA THR A 129 -16.11 14.72 10.46
C THR A 129 -14.89 15.00 9.59
N SER A 130 -13.79 15.50 10.18
CA SER A 130 -12.56 15.79 9.45
C SER A 130 -11.95 14.51 8.85
N VAL A 131 -11.80 13.44 9.63
CA VAL A 131 -11.22 12.18 9.13
C VAL A 131 -12.09 11.54 8.05
N LYS A 132 -13.42 11.63 8.18
CA LYS A 132 -14.35 11.08 7.19
C LYS A 132 -14.28 11.81 5.85
N ILE A 133 -14.08 13.13 5.87
CA ILE A 133 -13.88 13.91 4.63
C ILE A 133 -12.57 13.50 3.96
N ILE A 134 -11.50 13.33 4.72
CA ILE A 134 -10.19 12.90 4.20
C ILE A 134 -10.33 11.54 3.53
N ASP A 135 -10.97 10.58 4.20
CA ASP A 135 -11.18 9.22 3.71
C ASP A 135 -11.97 9.19 2.39
N ILE A 136 -13.11 9.89 2.34
CA ILE A 136 -13.92 10.01 1.11
C ILE A 136 -13.15 10.69 -0.02
N THR A 137 -12.38 11.73 0.29
CA THR A 137 -11.58 12.46 -0.70
C THR A 137 -10.49 11.57 -1.27
N TRP A 138 -9.82 10.79 -0.42
CA TRP A 138 -8.81 9.83 -0.80
C TRP A 138 -9.37 8.75 -1.74
N ASP A 139 -10.50 8.14 -1.39
CA ASP A 139 -11.15 7.11 -2.20
C ASP A 139 -11.59 7.63 -3.57
N LEU A 140 -12.09 8.86 -3.63
CA LEU A 140 -12.52 9.49 -4.87
C LEU A 140 -11.32 9.87 -5.75
N VAL A 141 -10.37 10.64 -5.21
CA VAL A 141 -9.27 11.20 -5.99
C VAL A 141 -8.22 10.14 -6.29
N VAL A 142 -7.76 9.42 -5.26
CA VAL A 142 -6.68 8.44 -5.41
C VAL A 142 -7.26 7.11 -5.88
N GLY A 143 -8.33 6.62 -5.25
CA GLY A 143 -8.96 5.35 -5.63
C GLY A 143 -9.52 5.39 -7.06
N ARG A 144 -10.50 6.26 -7.35
CA ARG A 144 -11.11 6.33 -8.69
C ARG A 144 -10.23 7.03 -9.72
N GLY A 145 -9.56 8.13 -9.35
CA GLY A 145 -8.65 8.82 -10.26
C GLY A 145 -7.45 7.95 -10.65
N GLY A 146 -6.87 7.21 -9.69
CA GLY A 146 -5.82 6.23 -9.95
C GLY A 146 -6.30 5.07 -10.84
N GLN A 147 -7.52 4.55 -10.61
CA GLN A 147 -8.11 3.53 -11.48
C GLN A 147 -8.22 4.02 -12.94
N ILE A 148 -8.68 5.26 -13.17
CA ILE A 148 -8.80 5.83 -14.52
C ILE A 148 -7.41 5.94 -15.18
N LEU A 149 -6.39 6.38 -14.43
CA LEU A 149 -5.03 6.49 -14.93
C LEU A 149 -4.46 5.11 -15.32
N LEU A 150 -4.61 4.11 -14.44
CA LEU A 150 -4.15 2.74 -14.70
C LEU A 150 -4.91 2.13 -15.89
N ALA A 151 -6.22 2.35 -15.98
CA ALA A 151 -7.04 1.91 -17.11
C ALA A 151 -6.57 2.53 -18.44
N TRP A 152 -6.20 3.81 -18.43
CA TRP A 152 -5.65 4.47 -19.60
C TRP A 152 -4.30 3.88 -20.03
N VAL A 153 -3.41 3.58 -19.09
CA VAL A 153 -2.13 2.91 -19.39
C VAL A 153 -2.37 1.50 -19.94
N ASN A 154 -3.23 0.71 -19.31
CA ASN A 154 -3.64 -0.61 -19.80
C ASN A 154 -4.17 -0.52 -21.23
N TYR A 155 -5.08 0.42 -21.49
CA TYR A 155 -5.65 0.64 -22.82
C TYR A 155 -4.57 0.91 -23.86
N ARG A 156 -3.59 1.77 -23.54
CA ARG A 156 -2.48 2.08 -24.44
C ARG A 156 -1.62 0.85 -24.73
N VAL A 157 -1.15 0.16 -23.69
CA VAL A 157 -0.21 -0.95 -23.82
C VAL A 157 -0.88 -2.17 -24.47
N PHE A 158 -2.11 -2.49 -24.08
CA PHE A 158 -2.84 -3.62 -24.62
C PHE A 158 -3.18 -3.45 -26.09
N ASN A 159 -3.56 -2.24 -26.53
CA ASN A 159 -3.80 -1.98 -27.94
C ASN A 159 -2.53 -2.08 -28.79
N GLU A 160 -1.39 -1.58 -28.29
CA GLU A 160 -0.09 -1.75 -28.96
C GLU A 160 0.31 -3.23 -29.03
N TRP A 161 0.02 -4.00 -27.98
CA TRP A 161 0.27 -5.43 -27.95
C TRP A 161 -0.67 -6.24 -28.84
N LEU A 162 -1.94 -5.86 -28.93
CA LEU A 162 -2.94 -6.53 -29.76
C LEU A 162 -2.53 -6.49 -31.23
N LEU A 163 -2.00 -5.36 -31.72
CA LEU A 163 -1.45 -5.27 -33.07
C LEU A 163 -0.30 -6.24 -33.30
N TYR A 164 0.66 -6.30 -32.38
CA TYR A 164 1.76 -7.25 -32.47
C TYR A 164 1.26 -8.70 -32.45
N HIS A 165 0.27 -8.99 -31.62
CA HIS A 165 -0.31 -10.32 -31.53
C HIS A 165 -1.01 -10.72 -32.84
N MET A 166 -1.72 -9.80 -33.49
CA MET A 166 -2.34 -10.02 -34.81
C MET A 166 -1.32 -10.26 -35.93
N GLU A 167 -0.10 -9.73 -35.84
CA GLU A 167 0.97 -10.02 -36.81
C GLU A 167 1.43 -11.49 -36.74
N MET A 168 1.40 -12.09 -35.55
CA MET A 168 2.01 -13.40 -35.30
C MET A 168 0.97 -14.53 -35.14
N HIS A 169 -0.24 -14.19 -34.73
CA HIS A 169 -1.27 -15.14 -34.34
C HIS A 169 -2.66 -14.73 -34.80
N LEU A 170 -3.46 -15.74 -35.12
CA LEU A 170 -4.90 -15.64 -35.34
C LEU A 170 -5.60 -15.18 -34.06
N THR A 171 -6.18 -13.98 -34.06
CA THR A 171 -6.99 -13.44 -32.95
C THR A 171 -8.47 -13.64 -33.24
N SER A 172 -9.23 -14.18 -32.28
CA SER A 172 -10.68 -14.18 -32.38
C SER A 172 -11.24 -12.76 -32.35
N TYR A 173 -12.29 -12.49 -33.12
CA TYR A 173 -13.00 -11.21 -33.11
C TYR A 173 -13.47 -10.80 -31.70
N LYS A 174 -13.85 -11.76 -30.85
CA LYS A 174 -14.28 -11.51 -29.47
C LYS A 174 -13.12 -10.98 -28.62
N MET A 175 -11.93 -11.52 -28.81
CA MET A 175 -10.73 -11.05 -28.11
C MET A 175 -10.34 -9.66 -28.60
N TYR A 176 -10.38 -9.42 -29.92
CA TYR A 176 -10.04 -8.12 -30.48
C TYR A 176 -11.03 -7.03 -30.04
N THR A 177 -12.32 -7.27 -30.15
CA THR A 177 -13.36 -6.31 -29.72
C THR A 177 -13.26 -5.98 -28.25
N ALA A 178 -13.13 -7.01 -27.40
CA ALA A 178 -13.02 -6.82 -25.97
C ALA A 178 -11.76 -5.99 -25.62
N VAL A 179 -10.60 -6.29 -26.21
CA VAL A 179 -9.35 -5.56 -25.92
C VAL A 179 -9.27 -4.20 -26.63
N ALA A 180 -9.90 -3.99 -27.77
CA ALA A 180 -9.84 -2.71 -28.49
C ALA A 180 -10.85 -1.68 -27.94
N PHE A 181 -12.02 -2.15 -27.48
CA PHE A 181 -13.14 -1.28 -27.10
C PHE A 181 -13.48 -1.31 -25.60
N GLU A 182 -13.22 -2.41 -24.89
CA GLU A 182 -13.70 -2.62 -23.52
C GLU A 182 -12.60 -3.08 -22.55
N THR A 183 -11.37 -2.56 -22.69
CA THR A 183 -10.15 -3.06 -22.03
C THR A 183 -10.28 -3.40 -20.55
N THR A 184 -11.02 -2.60 -19.78
CA THR A 184 -11.14 -2.72 -18.32
C THR A 184 -12.58 -3.01 -17.91
N THR A 185 -13.14 -4.12 -18.37
CA THR A 185 -14.51 -4.56 -18.05
C THR A 185 -14.53 -6.00 -17.54
N MET A 186 -15.64 -6.40 -16.91
CA MET A 186 -15.84 -7.80 -16.51
C MET A 186 -15.99 -8.72 -17.74
N ALA A 187 -16.47 -8.17 -18.88
CA ALA A 187 -16.58 -8.90 -20.13
C ALA A 187 -15.21 -9.24 -20.72
N THR A 188 -14.26 -8.29 -20.76
CA THR A 188 -12.87 -8.60 -21.15
C THR A 188 -12.24 -9.62 -20.23
N LEU A 189 -12.45 -9.49 -18.91
CA LEU A 189 -11.92 -10.43 -17.94
C LEU A 189 -12.43 -11.87 -18.22
N GLY A 190 -13.71 -12.03 -18.54
CA GLY A 190 -14.32 -13.31 -18.90
C GLY A 190 -13.80 -13.88 -20.23
N VAL A 191 -13.62 -13.04 -21.25
CA VAL A 191 -13.05 -13.45 -22.55
C VAL A 191 -11.58 -13.86 -22.39
N LEU A 192 -10.78 -13.05 -21.70
CA LEU A 192 -9.38 -13.35 -21.40
C LEU A 192 -9.25 -14.63 -20.55
N GLY A 193 -10.13 -14.82 -19.56
CA GLY A 193 -10.19 -16.01 -18.73
C GLY A 193 -10.54 -17.28 -19.51
N LYS A 194 -11.51 -17.19 -20.44
CA LYS A 194 -11.85 -18.32 -21.33
C LYS A 194 -10.70 -18.70 -22.25
N GLU A 195 -10.05 -17.72 -22.88
CA GLU A 195 -8.88 -17.93 -23.73
C GLU A 195 -7.67 -18.44 -22.91
N PHE A 196 -7.56 -18.06 -21.63
CA PHE A 196 -6.57 -18.60 -20.70
C PHE A 196 -6.79 -20.08 -20.36
N LEU A 197 -8.05 -20.50 -20.18
CA LEU A 197 -8.42 -21.88 -19.82
C LEU A 197 -8.42 -22.85 -21.01
N ALA A 198 -8.57 -22.35 -22.24
CA ALA A 198 -8.57 -23.16 -23.47
C ALA A 198 -7.16 -23.65 -23.84
N PHE A 199 -6.62 -24.59 -23.08
CA PHE A 199 -5.31 -25.19 -23.31
C PHE A 199 -5.32 -26.39 -24.26
N GLY A 200 -4.43 -26.35 -25.25
CA GLY A 200 -4.02 -27.50 -26.07
C GLY A 200 -2.53 -27.83 -25.90
N LYS A 201 -2.03 -28.81 -26.68
CA LYS A 201 -0.65 -29.37 -26.56
C LYS A 201 0.47 -28.30 -26.40
N LYS A 202 1.43 -28.60 -25.51
CA LYS A 202 2.54 -27.73 -25.08
C LYS A 202 3.50 -27.40 -26.24
N SER A 203 3.72 -26.10 -26.50
CA SER A 203 4.78 -25.58 -27.38
C SER A 203 5.34 -24.28 -26.79
N TRP A 204 6.64 -24.04 -26.96
CA TRP A 204 7.35 -22.90 -26.36
C TRP A 204 6.81 -21.54 -26.82
N LYS A 205 6.39 -21.42 -28.10
CA LYS A 205 5.73 -20.19 -28.62
C LYS A 205 4.35 -19.97 -28.00
N ARG A 206 3.61 -21.05 -27.70
CA ARG A 206 2.31 -20.97 -27.01
C ARG A 206 2.46 -20.57 -25.55
N PHE A 207 3.56 -20.93 -24.89
CA PHE A 207 3.83 -20.52 -23.51
C PHE A 207 3.96 -18.99 -23.37
N PHE A 208 4.73 -18.31 -24.24
CA PHE A 208 4.83 -16.85 -24.20
C PHE A 208 3.51 -16.15 -24.51
N ARG A 209 2.72 -16.69 -25.44
CA ARG A 209 1.37 -16.20 -25.71
C ARG A 209 0.48 -16.34 -24.49
N TRP A 210 0.49 -17.51 -23.86
CA TRP A 210 -0.25 -17.75 -22.63
C TRP A 210 0.16 -16.81 -21.51
N LEU A 211 1.47 -16.60 -21.32
CA LEU A 211 2.00 -15.67 -20.33
C LEU A 211 1.50 -14.25 -20.58
N ALA A 212 1.50 -13.78 -21.83
CA ALA A 212 0.99 -12.45 -22.16
C ALA A 212 -0.52 -12.31 -21.88
N MET A 213 -1.32 -13.36 -22.17
CA MET A 213 -2.75 -13.38 -21.82
C MET A 213 -2.97 -13.36 -20.31
N LEU A 214 -2.19 -14.13 -19.54
CA LEU A 214 -2.21 -14.11 -18.08
C LEU A 214 -1.83 -12.72 -17.53
N CYS A 215 -0.81 -12.08 -18.10
CA CYS A 215 -0.40 -10.73 -17.73
C CYS A 215 -1.51 -9.70 -17.98
N MET A 216 -2.20 -9.76 -19.13
CA MET A 216 -3.35 -8.91 -19.40
C MET A 216 -4.51 -9.18 -18.44
N PHE A 217 -4.79 -10.44 -18.13
CA PHE A 217 -5.82 -10.84 -17.17
C PHE A 217 -5.53 -10.29 -15.77
N LEU A 218 -4.34 -10.55 -15.23
CA LEU A 218 -3.92 -10.08 -13.91
C LEU A 218 -3.90 -8.55 -13.83
N SER A 219 -3.45 -7.88 -14.88
CA SER A 219 -3.45 -6.43 -14.94
C SER A 219 -4.86 -5.85 -15.00
N THR A 220 -5.77 -6.46 -15.76
CA THR A 220 -7.18 -6.03 -15.81
C THR A 220 -7.86 -6.24 -14.46
N LEU A 221 -7.62 -7.39 -13.81
CA LEU A 221 -8.12 -7.68 -12.47
C LEU A 221 -7.63 -6.65 -11.46
N TYR A 222 -6.34 -6.29 -11.50
CA TYR A 222 -5.76 -5.28 -10.62
C TYR A 222 -6.40 -3.91 -10.82
N VAL A 223 -6.59 -3.45 -12.05
CA VAL A 223 -7.25 -2.15 -12.32
C VAL A 223 -8.71 -2.14 -11.84
N LEU A 224 -9.42 -3.27 -11.96
CA LEU A 224 -10.79 -3.39 -11.47
C LEU A 224 -10.86 -3.38 -9.93
N SER A 225 -9.92 -4.04 -9.24
CA SER A 225 -9.85 -4.09 -7.78
C SER A 225 -9.14 -2.89 -7.14
N PHE A 226 -8.51 -2.02 -7.94
CA PHE A 226 -7.71 -0.91 -7.42
C PHE A 226 -8.48 0.01 -6.45
N PRO A 227 -9.70 0.51 -6.75
CA PRO A 227 -10.42 1.37 -5.81
C PRO A 227 -10.74 0.66 -4.48
N THR A 228 -11.11 -0.63 -4.54
CA THR A 228 -11.40 -1.41 -3.32
C THR A 228 -10.15 -1.65 -2.50
N LEU A 229 -9.00 -1.87 -3.14
CA LEU A 229 -7.73 -2.02 -2.45
C LEU A 229 -7.27 -0.71 -1.81
N MET A 230 -7.49 0.43 -2.49
CA MET A 230 -7.18 1.75 -1.94
C MET A 230 -8.04 2.09 -0.72
N ALA A 231 -9.35 1.81 -0.81
CA ALA A 231 -10.28 2.01 0.31
C ALA A 231 -10.00 1.07 1.49
N ALA A 232 -9.56 -0.17 1.24
CA ALA A 232 -9.17 -1.10 2.31
C ALA A 232 -7.80 -0.77 2.95
N MET A 233 -6.94 -0.06 2.21
CA MET A 233 -5.59 0.31 2.67
C MET A 233 -5.62 1.49 3.63
N THR A 234 -6.54 2.42 3.44
CA THR A 234 -6.73 3.59 4.31
C THR A 234 -7.89 3.37 5.27
N GLY A 235 -7.86 4.13 6.35
CA GLY A 235 -8.99 4.19 7.25
C GLY A 235 -8.70 5.12 8.40
N TYR A 236 -9.68 5.22 9.29
CA TYR A 236 -9.55 5.98 10.53
C TYR A 236 -9.89 5.10 11.73
N ILE A 237 -9.20 5.38 12.82
CA ILE A 237 -9.41 4.73 14.12
C ILE A 237 -9.61 5.81 15.18
N THR A 238 -10.37 5.48 16.21
CA THR A 238 -10.37 6.26 17.44
C THR A 238 -9.01 6.12 18.12
N THR A 239 -8.50 7.20 18.71
CA THR A 239 -7.38 7.08 19.64
C THR A 239 -7.81 6.23 20.83
N TYR A 240 -6.90 5.43 21.36
CA TYR A 240 -7.14 4.64 22.57
C TYR A 240 -6.31 5.21 23.70
N GLU A 241 -6.98 5.42 24.82
CA GLU A 241 -6.36 5.86 26.07
C GLU A 241 -6.48 4.75 27.10
N ALA A 242 -5.49 4.72 27.98
CA ALA A 242 -5.35 3.71 29.01
C ALA A 242 -6.15 4.09 30.25
N TYR A 243 -7.06 3.22 30.68
CA TYR A 243 -7.85 3.40 31.89
C TYR A 243 -7.74 2.20 32.81
N VAL A 244 -7.82 2.44 34.11
CA VAL A 244 -7.89 1.40 35.14
C VAL A 244 -9.21 1.58 35.89
N GLU A 245 -9.91 0.47 36.11
CA GLU A 245 -11.11 0.47 36.96
C GLU A 245 -10.71 0.54 38.44
N ASP A 246 -11.30 1.49 39.16
CA ASP A 246 -11.22 1.62 40.61
C ASP A 246 -12.03 0.51 41.33
N TYR A 247 -11.85 0.38 42.65
CA TYR A 247 -12.68 -0.43 43.54
C TYR A 247 -14.18 -0.11 43.43
N ASP A 248 -14.53 1.16 43.20
CA ASP A 248 -15.90 1.62 42.95
C ASP A 248 -16.35 1.49 41.48
N LYS A 249 -15.52 0.90 40.61
CA LYS A 249 -15.72 0.74 39.16
C LYS A 249 -15.75 2.05 38.37
N ASN A 250 -15.15 3.11 38.90
CA ASN A 250 -14.88 4.33 38.16
C ASN A 250 -13.65 4.13 37.27
N LEU A 251 -13.61 4.80 36.11
CA LEU A 251 -12.47 4.74 35.20
C LEU A 251 -11.49 5.86 35.53
N ILE A 252 -10.26 5.49 35.86
CA ILE A 252 -9.18 6.42 36.16
C ILE A 252 -8.17 6.34 35.03
N GLU A 253 -7.75 7.50 34.51
CA GLU A 253 -6.71 7.58 33.48
C GLU A 253 -5.39 7.05 34.02
N MET A 254 -4.69 6.26 33.21
CA MET A 254 -3.48 5.59 33.64
C MET A 254 -2.34 6.55 34.03
N ASP A 255 -2.29 7.72 33.39
CA ASP A 255 -1.26 8.73 33.66
C ASP A 255 -1.46 9.46 35.00
N GLN A 256 -2.62 9.28 35.64
CA GLN A 256 -2.86 9.81 36.99
C GLN A 256 -2.24 8.93 38.08
N PHE A 257 -1.87 7.68 37.77
CA PHE A 257 -1.27 6.79 38.75
C PHE A 257 0.18 7.17 39.03
N THR A 258 0.46 7.45 40.30
CA THR A 258 1.79 7.72 40.82
C THR A 258 2.23 6.59 41.74
N ARG A 259 3.55 6.36 41.81
CA ARG A 259 4.11 5.31 42.67
C ARG A 259 4.01 5.73 44.14
N VAL A 260 3.65 4.77 44.99
CA VAL A 260 3.62 4.92 46.44
C VAL A 260 4.94 4.43 47.05
N ASN A 261 5.57 5.25 47.87
CA ASN A 261 6.79 4.88 48.60
C ASN A 261 6.47 4.36 50.00
N TYR A 262 5.54 5.01 50.70
CA TYR A 262 5.16 4.70 52.08
C TYR A 262 3.65 4.88 52.29
N VAL A 263 3.08 4.14 53.23
CA VAL A 263 1.70 4.35 53.70
C VAL A 263 1.71 4.41 55.22
N ILE A 264 1.23 5.51 55.80
CA ILE A 264 1.07 5.66 57.26
C ILE A 264 -0.33 5.19 57.63
N GLU A 265 -0.42 3.98 58.16
CA GLU A 265 -1.70 3.31 58.45
C GLU A 265 -2.43 3.98 59.62
N ASP A 266 -1.70 4.43 60.64
CA ASP A 266 -2.22 5.05 61.87
C ASP A 266 -2.15 6.58 61.85
N SER A 267 -2.36 7.17 60.67
CA SER A 267 -2.31 8.62 60.44
C SER A 267 -3.36 9.44 61.22
N SER A 268 -4.35 8.80 61.86
CA SER A 268 -5.28 9.46 62.79
C SER A 268 -4.59 10.13 63.97
N ARG A 269 -3.41 9.65 64.35
CA ARG A 269 -2.59 10.20 65.43
C ARG A 269 -1.92 11.52 65.08
N ILE A 270 -1.82 11.82 63.79
CA ILE A 270 -1.25 13.05 63.24
C ILE A 270 -2.33 13.90 62.54
N GLY A 271 -3.60 13.66 62.86
CA GLY A 271 -4.73 14.51 62.45
C GLY A 271 -5.42 14.14 61.14
N PHE A 272 -5.12 12.98 60.54
CA PHE A 272 -5.71 12.54 59.27
C PHE A 272 -6.78 11.45 59.47
N SER A 273 -7.92 11.54 58.78
CA SER A 273 -9.04 10.59 58.94
C SER A 273 -8.85 9.20 58.28
N LYS A 274 -8.02 9.12 57.25
CA LYS A 274 -7.69 7.92 56.45
C LYS A 274 -6.16 7.76 56.38
N PRO A 275 -5.65 6.53 56.16
CA PRO A 275 -4.21 6.28 55.96
C PRO A 275 -3.56 7.30 55.02
N LEU A 276 -2.37 7.77 55.40
CA LEU A 276 -1.67 8.79 54.64
C LEU A 276 -0.78 8.10 53.59
N VAL A 277 -1.09 8.31 52.32
CA VAL A 277 -0.37 7.74 51.19
C VAL A 277 0.73 8.69 50.75
N VAL A 278 1.97 8.21 50.80
CA VAL A 278 3.15 8.99 50.47
C VAL A 278 3.62 8.64 49.07
N ARG A 279 3.39 9.57 48.14
CA ARG A 279 3.71 9.42 46.73
C ARG A 279 5.16 9.80 46.46
N ILE A 280 5.73 9.28 45.38
CA ILE A 280 7.12 9.59 44.99
C ILE A 280 7.32 11.04 44.50
N ASP A 281 6.27 11.65 43.94
CA ASP A 281 6.29 13.04 43.47
C ASP A 281 6.18 14.05 44.62
N ASP A 282 5.59 13.62 45.74
CA ASP A 282 5.46 14.41 46.98
C ASP A 282 6.72 14.31 47.84
N ARG A 283 7.77 15.02 47.39
CA ARG A 283 9.09 15.01 48.06
C ARG A 283 9.02 15.48 49.51
N GLU A 284 8.23 16.50 49.81
CA GLU A 284 8.12 17.06 51.17
C GLU A 284 7.66 15.99 52.18
N LEU A 285 6.60 15.25 51.83
CA LEU A 285 6.09 14.19 52.70
C LEU A 285 6.99 12.95 52.70
N SER A 286 7.57 12.60 51.55
CA SER A 286 8.52 11.49 51.44
C SER A 286 9.77 11.73 52.30
N ASP A 287 10.34 12.93 52.26
CA ASP A 287 11.52 13.30 53.03
C ASP A 287 11.20 13.34 54.53
N ALA A 288 10.04 13.89 54.92
CA ALA A 288 9.59 13.87 56.32
C ALA A 288 9.45 12.46 56.89
N VAL A 289 8.93 11.51 56.10
CA VAL A 289 8.86 10.09 56.51
C VAL A 289 10.24 9.49 56.65
N GLN A 290 11.15 9.79 55.72
CA GLN A 290 12.52 9.29 55.78
C GLN A 290 13.28 9.82 56.99
N ASP A 291 13.17 11.11 57.28
CA ASP A 291 13.81 11.76 58.42
C ASP A 291 13.26 11.23 59.75
N TYR A 292 11.94 11.02 59.84
CA TYR A 292 11.32 10.40 61.01
C TYR A 292 11.85 8.98 61.25
N ILE A 293 11.85 8.13 60.23
CA ILE A 293 12.37 6.76 60.35
C ILE A 293 13.85 6.78 60.77
N ARG A 294 14.65 7.68 60.19
CA ARG A 294 16.08 7.83 60.53
C ARG A 294 16.30 8.27 61.98
N ASN A 295 15.50 9.21 62.47
CA ASN A 295 15.65 9.76 63.83
C ASN A 295 15.20 8.78 64.92
N VAL A 296 14.17 7.98 64.64
CA VAL A 296 13.57 7.07 65.63
C VAL A 296 14.28 5.69 65.65
N SER A 297 14.93 5.32 64.56
CA SER A 297 15.60 4.02 64.42
C SER A 297 17.02 4.00 64.99
N THR A 298 17.45 2.84 65.51
CA THR A 298 18.87 2.61 65.81
C THR A 298 19.64 2.25 64.54
N PRO A 299 20.98 2.43 64.50
CA PRO A 299 21.80 2.02 63.36
C PRO A 299 21.67 0.53 62.99
N GLU A 300 21.31 -0.31 63.94
CA GLU A 300 21.05 -1.75 63.72
C GLU A 300 19.71 -1.98 63.00
N ILE A 301 18.65 -1.25 63.37
CA ILE A 301 17.35 -1.32 62.71
C ILE A 301 17.44 -0.74 61.29
N LEU A 302 18.15 0.39 61.12
CA LEU A 302 18.37 0.98 59.80
C LEU A 302 19.07 0.02 58.82
N LYS A 303 20.04 -0.78 59.30
CA LYS A 303 20.71 -1.81 58.48
C LYS A 303 19.78 -2.94 58.03
N THR A 304 18.66 -3.15 58.74
CA THR A 304 17.68 -4.16 58.33
C THR A 304 16.73 -3.63 57.27
N LEU A 305 16.60 -2.31 57.09
CA LEU A 305 15.79 -1.70 56.03
C LEU A 305 16.62 -1.64 54.72
N PRO A 306 16.16 -2.23 53.62
CA PRO A 306 16.93 -2.30 52.37
C PRO A 306 17.15 -0.90 51.76
N ASP A 307 18.39 -0.48 51.54
CA ASP A 307 18.80 0.80 50.93
C ASP A 307 17.98 2.04 51.31
N PHE A 308 18.14 2.47 52.57
CA PHE A 308 17.90 3.87 52.95
C PHE A 308 18.95 4.83 52.33
N GLU A 309 20.04 4.28 51.78
CA GLU A 309 21.17 4.99 51.17
C GLU A 309 21.61 4.31 49.84
N GLY A 310 20.77 4.34 48.80
CA GLY A 310 21.25 4.29 47.40
C GLY A 310 21.18 2.97 46.60
N GLU A 311 20.56 3.08 45.42
CA GLU A 311 20.79 2.37 44.14
C GLU A 311 20.96 0.83 44.06
N GLY A 312 20.50 0.03 45.04
CA GLY A 312 20.32 -1.41 44.85
C GLY A 312 18.88 -1.80 44.46
N PHE A 313 18.66 -2.22 43.21
CA PHE A 313 17.41 -2.89 42.80
C PHE A 313 17.36 -4.32 43.37
N TYR A 314 17.16 -4.47 44.69
CA TYR A 314 16.93 -5.78 45.28
C TYR A 314 15.45 -6.17 45.14
N ARG A 315 15.22 -7.35 44.55
CA ARG A 315 13.88 -7.95 44.34
C ARG A 315 13.32 -8.44 45.68
N ASP A 316 12.86 -7.53 46.54
CA ASP A 316 12.21 -7.88 47.80
C ASP A 316 10.69 -8.02 47.57
N THR A 317 10.16 -9.22 47.82
CA THR A 317 8.73 -9.53 47.71
C THR A 317 8.01 -9.48 49.06
N THR A 318 8.75 -9.22 50.15
CA THR A 318 8.18 -9.12 51.48
C THR A 318 7.78 -7.69 51.79
N LEU A 319 6.49 -7.47 52.05
CA LEU A 319 6.00 -6.16 52.47
C LEU A 319 6.43 -5.91 53.92
N ARG A 320 7.15 -4.80 54.15
CA ARG A 320 7.72 -4.48 55.46
C ARG A 320 6.88 -3.41 56.14
N HIS A 321 6.71 -3.58 57.45
CA HIS A 321 6.05 -2.62 58.32
C HIS A 321 7.06 -2.09 59.34
N PHE A 322 7.08 -0.78 59.52
CA PHE A 322 7.89 -0.10 60.50
C PHE A 322 6.99 0.34 61.67
N SER A 323 7.23 -0.24 62.85
CA SER A 323 6.63 0.20 64.11
C SER A 323 7.52 -0.26 65.27
N LEU A 324 7.80 0.64 66.21
CA LEU A 324 8.64 0.42 67.38
C LEU A 324 7.87 0.80 68.65
N ASN A 325 8.12 0.08 69.75
CA ASN A 325 7.45 0.36 71.02
C ASN A 325 8.20 1.45 71.81
N ARG A 326 8.18 2.69 71.30
CA ARG A 326 8.80 3.88 71.91
C ARG A 326 8.00 5.14 71.57
N SER A 327 8.08 6.15 72.42
CA SER A 327 7.54 7.47 72.12
C SER A 327 8.40 8.16 71.05
N SER A 328 7.77 9.00 70.24
CA SER A 328 8.45 9.69 69.13
C SER A 328 7.78 11.02 68.84
N GLU A 329 8.44 11.88 68.08
CA GLU A 329 7.88 13.13 67.60
C GLU A 329 7.85 13.11 66.07
N TRP A 330 6.70 13.43 65.50
CA TRP A 330 6.51 13.56 64.06
C TRP A 330 6.41 15.05 63.70
N SER A 331 7.31 15.53 62.86
CA SER A 331 7.31 16.91 62.37
C SER A 331 7.00 16.91 60.87
N PHE A 332 5.99 17.67 60.46
CA PHE A 332 5.66 17.86 59.05
C PHE A 332 5.13 19.27 58.82
N GLY A 333 5.79 20.03 57.94
CA GLY A 333 5.57 21.48 57.80
C GLY A 333 5.86 22.19 59.12
N ASP A 334 4.96 23.09 59.53
CA ASP A 334 5.07 23.85 60.80
C ASP A 334 4.49 23.10 62.03
N ASN A 335 3.97 21.88 61.83
CA ASN A 335 3.30 21.13 62.89
C ASN A 335 4.18 20.01 63.43
N THR A 336 4.31 19.96 64.76
CA THR A 336 4.98 18.87 65.48
C THR A 336 3.96 18.13 66.34
N PHE A 337 3.89 16.82 66.17
CA PHE A 337 2.98 15.93 66.88
C PHE A 337 3.78 15.00 67.81
N SER A 338 3.52 15.08 69.10
CA SER A 338 4.09 14.16 70.08
C SER A 338 3.29 12.85 70.09
N LEU A 339 3.96 11.74 69.78
CA LEU A 339 3.36 10.41 69.68
C LEU A 339 3.75 9.57 70.90
N ASN A 340 2.75 9.12 71.67
CA ASN A 340 2.93 8.14 72.75
C ASN A 340 3.35 6.77 72.16
N GLU A 341 3.86 5.85 72.97
CA GLU A 341 4.17 4.47 72.53
C GLU A 341 2.92 3.79 71.91
N THR A 342 2.97 3.11 70.75
CA THR A 342 4.06 2.82 69.80
C THR A 342 4.34 3.97 68.81
N THR A 343 5.45 3.94 68.07
CA THR A 343 5.72 4.87 66.95
C THR A 343 4.65 4.73 65.85
N LEU A 344 4.69 5.61 64.83
CA LEU A 344 3.82 5.46 63.66
C LEU A 344 3.99 4.08 63.03
N ASN A 345 2.89 3.53 62.53
CA ASN A 345 2.83 2.29 61.78
C ASN A 345 2.92 2.60 60.28
N ILE A 346 4.12 2.42 59.73
CA ILE A 346 4.44 2.82 58.35
C ILE A 346 4.69 1.56 57.52
N THR A 347 3.89 1.36 56.49
CA THR A 347 4.09 0.30 55.50
C THR A 347 5.06 0.80 54.42
N LEU A 348 6.13 0.05 54.16
CA LEU A 348 7.21 0.40 53.25
C LEU A 348 6.98 -0.26 51.87
N TRP A 349 6.62 0.54 50.88
CA TRP A 349 6.30 0.08 49.51
C TRP A 349 7.43 0.30 48.50
N TYR A 350 8.42 1.14 48.82
CA TYR A 350 9.46 1.55 47.88
C TYR A 350 10.25 0.36 47.28
N SER A 351 10.61 -0.67 48.05
CA SER A 351 11.37 -1.83 47.55
C SER A 351 10.50 -3.04 47.21
N HIS A 352 9.20 -2.98 47.50
CA HIS A 352 8.30 -4.11 47.34
C HIS A 352 7.95 -4.32 45.86
N MET A 353 8.21 -5.52 45.34
CA MET A 353 7.65 -5.98 44.08
C MET A 353 6.42 -6.84 44.33
N ASP A 354 5.33 -6.59 43.61
CA ASP A 354 4.14 -7.43 43.70
C ASP A 354 4.42 -8.82 43.08
N PRO A 355 4.42 -9.90 43.87
CA PRO A 355 4.74 -11.24 43.38
C PRO A 355 3.65 -11.80 42.44
N ALA A 356 2.43 -11.24 42.49
CA ALA A 356 1.34 -11.63 41.59
C ALA A 356 1.39 -10.88 40.25
N TYR A 357 2.26 -9.87 40.11
CA TYR A 357 2.45 -9.16 38.85
C TYR A 357 3.31 -10.01 37.90
N PRO A 358 2.87 -10.28 36.66
CA PRO A 358 3.70 -10.97 35.69
C PRO A 358 4.90 -10.10 35.35
N HIS A 359 6.06 -10.43 35.92
CA HIS A 359 7.29 -9.67 35.77
C HIS A 359 7.76 -9.64 34.30
N ARG A 360 7.25 -8.69 33.51
CA ARG A 360 7.89 -8.26 32.27
C ARG A 360 9.02 -7.32 32.64
N ASP A 361 10.24 -7.64 32.21
CA ASP A 361 11.47 -6.87 32.47
C ASP A 361 11.35 -5.38 32.08
N ASN A 362 10.32 -5.01 31.30
CA ASN A 362 10.06 -3.65 30.83
C ASN A 362 8.70 -3.00 31.22
N GLY A 363 7.88 -3.62 32.08
CA GLY A 363 6.52 -3.11 32.36
C GLY A 363 6.46 -1.70 32.99
N LYS A 364 5.36 -0.94 32.78
CA LYS A 364 5.18 0.42 33.37
C LYS A 364 4.93 0.34 34.90
N PHE A 365 4.32 -0.76 35.37
CA PHE A 365 3.89 -0.96 36.76
C PHE A 365 4.75 -2.00 37.52
N ARG A 366 6.05 -1.72 37.70
CA ARG A 366 6.99 -2.69 38.32
C ARG A 366 6.98 -2.71 39.84
N PHE A 367 6.43 -1.67 40.47
CA PHE A 367 6.48 -1.50 41.93
C PHE A 367 5.21 -2.00 42.60
N GLY A 368 5.26 -2.26 43.90
CA GLY A 368 4.19 -2.93 44.62
C GLY A 368 2.88 -2.15 44.68
N ALA A 369 2.93 -0.82 44.72
CA ALA A 369 1.77 0.03 44.96
C ALA A 369 1.79 1.36 44.20
N TYR A 370 0.60 1.79 43.82
CA TYR A 370 0.29 3.01 43.09
C TYR A 370 -0.95 3.68 43.65
N THR A 371 -1.09 4.98 43.46
CA THR A 371 -2.30 5.74 43.81
C THR A 371 -2.59 6.78 42.74
N SER A 372 -3.87 7.01 42.48
CA SER A 372 -4.38 8.07 41.59
C SER A 372 -4.87 9.30 42.34
N GLY A 373 -4.99 9.22 43.67
CA GLY A 373 -5.59 10.26 44.51
C GLY A 373 -4.58 11.15 45.22
N ASP A 374 -5.13 12.03 46.05
CA ASP A 374 -4.35 12.87 46.98
C ASP A 374 -3.75 12.02 48.12
N ARG A 375 -3.14 12.68 49.11
CA ARG A 375 -2.49 12.04 50.29
C ARG A 375 -3.39 11.10 51.10
N GLN A 376 -4.71 11.05 50.84
CA GLN A 376 -5.66 10.13 51.49
C GLN A 376 -6.48 9.29 50.48
N GLY A 377 -5.94 9.11 49.27
CA GLY A 377 -6.52 8.29 48.21
C GLY A 377 -6.34 6.79 48.47
N ASP A 378 -7.00 5.99 47.62
CA ASP A 378 -6.88 4.54 47.68
C ASP A 378 -5.54 4.06 47.07
N VAL A 379 -5.05 2.92 47.56
CA VAL A 379 -3.77 2.34 47.16
C VAL A 379 -4.03 1.07 46.35
N TYR A 380 -3.54 1.05 45.12
CA TYR A 380 -3.71 -0.05 44.17
C TYR A 380 -2.41 -0.84 44.04
N LYS A 381 -2.53 -2.16 44.08
CA LYS A 381 -1.41 -3.06 43.78
C LYS A 381 -1.12 -3.10 42.28
N ALA A 382 0.13 -3.35 41.90
CA ALA A 382 0.50 -3.52 40.50
C ALA A 382 -0.31 -4.63 39.79
N SER A 383 -0.54 -5.77 40.46
CA SER A 383 -1.39 -6.85 39.91
C SER A 383 -2.83 -6.40 39.68
N TYR A 384 -3.40 -5.57 40.56
CA TYR A 384 -4.75 -5.06 40.39
C TYR A 384 -4.84 -4.19 39.13
N ILE A 385 -3.91 -3.25 38.98
CA ILE A 385 -3.81 -2.40 37.79
C ILE A 385 -3.64 -3.23 36.51
N TYR A 386 -2.86 -4.32 36.57
CA TYR A 386 -2.69 -5.23 35.44
C TYR A 386 -3.99 -5.91 35.01
N TYR A 387 -4.76 -6.44 35.98
CA TYR A 387 -5.99 -7.18 35.68
C TYR A 387 -7.19 -6.28 35.37
N HIS A 388 -7.20 -5.04 35.86
CA HIS A 388 -8.27 -4.06 35.68
C HIS A 388 -7.92 -2.93 34.68
N GLY A 389 -6.74 -2.99 34.07
CA GLY A 389 -6.30 -2.08 33.02
C GLY A 389 -6.94 -2.43 31.67
N SER A 390 -7.54 -1.43 31.02
CA SER A 390 -8.12 -1.59 29.68
C SER A 390 -7.97 -0.33 28.84
N CYS A 391 -7.89 -0.51 27.53
CA CYS A 391 -7.89 0.60 26.58
C CYS A 391 -9.32 0.98 26.23
N LYS A 392 -9.65 2.28 26.33
CA LYS A 392 -10.97 2.81 25.94
C LYS A 392 -10.82 3.77 24.75
N PRO A 393 -11.81 3.81 23.85
CA PRO A 393 -11.80 4.76 22.74
C PRO A 393 -11.98 6.20 23.29
N SER A 394 -11.12 7.08 22.84
CA SER A 394 -11.15 8.53 23.12
C SER A 394 -11.95 9.26 22.04
N GLU A 395 -12.23 10.56 22.26
CA GLU A 395 -13.07 11.37 21.38
C GLU A 395 -12.37 11.80 20.07
N THR A 396 -11.05 11.62 20.00
CA THR A 396 -10.26 11.99 18.83
C THR A 396 -10.03 10.80 17.89
N TYR A 397 -9.91 11.12 16.60
CA TYR A 397 -9.68 10.15 15.54
C TYR A 397 -8.35 10.40 14.87
N GLN A 398 -7.71 9.33 14.42
CA GLN A 398 -6.54 9.38 13.58
C GLN A 398 -6.88 8.78 12.23
N TRP A 399 -6.43 9.42 11.15
CA TRP A 399 -6.48 8.85 9.81
C TRP A 399 -5.12 8.29 9.45
N GLY A 400 -5.09 7.18 8.73
CA GLY A 400 -3.84 6.51 8.43
C GLY A 400 -3.95 5.41 7.40
N PHE A 401 -2.86 4.66 7.34
CA PHE A 401 -2.69 3.54 6.44
C PHE A 401 -2.41 2.26 7.22
N SER A 402 -2.94 1.14 6.71
CA SER A 402 -2.42 -0.17 7.08
C SER A 402 -1.10 -0.41 6.34
N TYR A 403 -0.02 -0.56 7.11
CA TYR A 403 1.31 -0.85 6.61
C TYR A 403 1.34 -2.11 5.74
N ILE A 404 0.62 -3.18 6.15
CA ILE A 404 0.57 -4.44 5.41
C ILE A 404 -0.08 -4.22 4.05
N PHE A 405 -1.18 -3.46 3.99
CA PHE A 405 -1.82 -3.12 2.71
C PHE A 405 -0.95 -2.21 1.86
N LEU A 406 -0.26 -1.21 2.44
CA LEU A 406 0.69 -0.37 1.70
C LEU A 406 1.81 -1.19 1.07
N PHE A 407 2.35 -2.16 1.81
CA PHE A 407 3.39 -3.06 1.33
C PHE A 407 2.88 -3.96 0.19
N MET A 408 1.71 -4.59 0.38
CA MET A 408 1.06 -5.41 -0.65
C MET A 408 0.74 -4.57 -1.91
N MET A 409 0.22 -3.36 -1.75
CA MET A 409 -0.06 -2.45 -2.86
C MET A 409 1.20 -2.01 -3.59
N SER A 410 2.31 -1.82 -2.89
CA SER A 410 3.60 -1.53 -3.50
C SER A 410 4.09 -2.71 -4.35
N ILE A 411 3.94 -3.95 -3.85
CA ILE A 411 4.23 -5.17 -4.62
C ILE A 411 3.34 -5.27 -5.86
N PHE A 412 2.03 -5.06 -5.72
CA PHE A 412 1.11 -5.13 -6.86
C PHE A 412 1.39 -4.05 -7.91
N ASN A 413 1.67 -2.82 -7.48
CA ASN A 413 2.09 -1.74 -8.38
C ASN A 413 3.39 -2.08 -9.11
N PHE A 414 4.36 -2.67 -8.42
CA PHE A 414 5.62 -3.09 -9.02
C PHE A 414 5.43 -4.21 -10.04
N ILE A 415 4.64 -5.25 -9.71
CA ILE A 415 4.31 -6.34 -10.64
C ILE A 415 3.56 -5.80 -11.86
N TRP A 416 2.54 -4.97 -11.64
CA TRP A 416 1.78 -4.33 -12.72
C TRP A 416 2.69 -3.48 -13.62
N SER A 417 3.62 -2.71 -13.04
CA SER A 417 4.59 -1.93 -13.78
C SER A 417 5.53 -2.82 -14.61
N CYS A 418 6.01 -3.93 -14.04
CA CYS A 418 6.82 -4.91 -14.76
C CYS A 418 6.07 -5.51 -15.95
N ILE A 419 4.78 -5.82 -15.78
CA ILE A 419 3.92 -6.31 -16.86
C ILE A 419 3.80 -5.26 -17.97
N MET A 420 3.48 -4.01 -17.63
CA MET A 420 3.32 -2.94 -18.61
C MET A 420 4.60 -2.66 -19.39
N VAL A 421 5.73 -2.53 -18.68
CA VAL A 421 7.04 -2.31 -19.30
C VAL A 421 7.44 -3.51 -20.14
N GLY A 422 7.23 -4.74 -19.66
CA GLY A 422 7.54 -5.97 -20.38
C GLY A 422 6.76 -6.10 -21.69
N MET A 423 5.45 -5.85 -21.65
CA MET A 423 4.60 -5.89 -22.84
C MET A 423 4.95 -4.78 -23.83
N TRP A 424 5.17 -3.55 -23.34
CA TRP A 424 5.62 -2.44 -24.18
C TRP A 424 7.00 -2.73 -24.82
N PHE A 425 7.92 -3.33 -24.08
CA PHE A 425 9.23 -3.67 -24.59
C PHE A 425 9.20 -4.79 -25.63
N ASP A 426 8.35 -5.81 -25.44
CA ASP A 426 8.16 -6.89 -26.41
C ASP A 426 7.61 -6.35 -27.73
N THR A 427 6.59 -5.49 -27.66
CA THR A 427 5.95 -4.88 -28.84
C THR A 427 6.92 -3.98 -29.60
N THR A 428 7.60 -3.06 -28.91
CA THR A 428 8.53 -2.13 -29.56
C THR A 428 9.72 -2.83 -30.22
N ARG A 429 10.20 -3.95 -29.66
CA ARG A 429 11.32 -4.71 -30.24
C ARG A 429 10.90 -5.62 -31.39
N ARG A 430 9.75 -6.30 -31.27
CA ARG A 430 9.39 -7.39 -32.18
C ARG A 430 8.35 -7.03 -33.25
N SER A 431 7.46 -6.06 -33.00
CA SER A 431 6.43 -5.68 -33.98
C SER A 431 7.03 -4.95 -35.18
N ARG A 432 6.63 -5.40 -36.38
CA ARG A 432 7.00 -4.75 -37.65
C ARG A 432 6.06 -3.59 -37.96
N MET A 433 4.75 -3.72 -37.68
CA MET A 433 3.77 -2.65 -37.92
C MET A 433 3.99 -1.47 -36.97
N TYR A 434 4.44 -1.72 -35.74
CA TYR A 434 4.80 -0.65 -34.83
C TYR A 434 5.99 0.16 -35.34
N LYS A 435 7.00 -0.52 -35.90
CA LYS A 435 8.20 0.10 -36.49
C LYS A 435 7.90 0.86 -37.78
N SER A 436 6.89 0.45 -38.55
CA SER A 436 6.43 1.19 -39.73
C SER A 436 5.62 2.44 -39.40
N GLY A 437 5.40 2.73 -38.11
CA GLY A 437 4.70 3.93 -37.65
C GLY A 437 3.19 3.77 -37.53
N ARG A 438 2.65 2.56 -37.73
CA ARG A 438 1.23 2.30 -37.49
C ARG A 438 0.94 2.34 -36.00
N ARG A 439 -0.06 3.13 -35.62
CA ARG A 439 -0.51 3.27 -34.23
C ARG A 439 -1.92 2.73 -34.10
N PRO A 440 -2.20 1.92 -33.08
CA PRO A 440 -3.57 1.54 -32.78
C PRO A 440 -4.30 2.76 -32.22
N GLY A 441 -5.53 2.94 -32.67
CA GLY A 441 -6.43 3.98 -32.20
C GLY A 441 -7.86 3.54 -32.46
N LEU A 442 -8.80 4.06 -31.67
CA LEU A 442 -10.20 3.65 -31.69
C LEU A 442 -10.79 3.59 -33.11
N LEU A 443 -10.71 4.70 -33.84
CA LEU A 443 -11.22 4.80 -35.21
C LEU A 443 -10.56 3.81 -36.17
N ARG A 444 -9.25 3.56 -36.00
CA ARG A 444 -8.54 2.59 -36.84
C ARG A 444 -8.97 1.16 -36.52
N SER A 445 -9.18 0.84 -35.24
CA SER A 445 -9.69 -0.45 -34.81
C SER A 445 -11.10 -0.72 -35.34
N ILE A 446 -11.96 0.30 -35.42
CA ILE A 446 -13.29 0.21 -36.05
C ILE A 446 -13.16 -0.07 -37.56
N MET A 447 -12.25 0.63 -38.25
CA MET A 447 -12.02 0.39 -39.67
C MET A 447 -11.43 -1.00 -39.94
N ASP A 448 -10.53 -1.47 -39.08
CA ASP A 448 -9.89 -2.78 -39.23
C ASP A 448 -10.90 -3.92 -38.99
N ILE A 449 -11.76 -3.80 -37.97
CA ILE A 449 -12.78 -4.83 -37.70
C ILE A 449 -13.89 -4.83 -38.75
N SER A 450 -14.36 -3.65 -39.17
CA SER A 450 -15.42 -3.55 -40.19
C SER A 450 -14.94 -4.07 -41.55
N GLY A 451 -13.68 -3.82 -41.92
CA GLY A 451 -13.08 -4.37 -43.13
C GLY A 451 -13.09 -5.90 -43.12
N VAL A 452 -12.62 -6.51 -42.03
CA VAL A 452 -12.57 -7.98 -41.91
C VAL A 452 -13.96 -8.60 -41.84
N MET A 453 -14.90 -7.98 -41.13
CA MET A 453 -16.29 -8.46 -41.09
C MET A 453 -16.94 -8.47 -42.48
N LYS A 454 -16.70 -7.44 -43.30
CA LYS A 454 -17.22 -7.38 -44.68
C LYS A 454 -16.57 -8.41 -45.59
N GLU A 455 -15.30 -8.71 -45.38
CA GLU A 455 -14.57 -9.74 -46.14
C GLU A 455 -15.04 -11.16 -45.77
N GLU A 456 -15.29 -11.42 -44.48
CA GLU A 456 -15.67 -12.74 -43.97
C GLU A 456 -17.15 -13.07 -44.20
N ILE A 457 -18.04 -12.07 -44.10
CA ILE A 457 -19.50 -12.25 -44.25
C ILE A 457 -19.98 -12.01 -45.69
N GLY A 458 -19.20 -11.26 -46.48
CA GLY A 458 -19.54 -10.85 -47.84
C GLY A 458 -20.41 -9.59 -47.92
N ARG A 459 -20.85 -9.23 -49.14
CA ARG A 459 -21.59 -7.97 -49.42
C ARG A 459 -22.94 -7.82 -48.69
N ASP A 460 -23.49 -8.92 -48.16
CA ASP A 460 -24.75 -8.91 -47.40
C ASP A 460 -24.59 -8.53 -45.92
N ALA A 461 -23.35 -8.26 -45.46
CA ALA A 461 -23.07 -7.85 -44.08
C ALA A 461 -23.88 -6.63 -43.64
N ASP A 462 -24.06 -5.65 -44.52
CA ASP A 462 -24.75 -4.39 -44.20
C ASP A 462 -26.29 -4.57 -44.04
N ASN A 463 -26.85 -5.71 -44.45
CA ASN A 463 -28.29 -6.00 -44.42
C ASN A 463 -28.71 -6.96 -43.29
N LEU A 464 -27.75 -7.49 -42.52
CA LEU A 464 -28.01 -8.44 -41.44
C LEU A 464 -28.29 -7.70 -40.12
N ASP A 465 -29.18 -8.28 -39.31
CA ASP A 465 -29.39 -7.87 -37.93
C ASP A 465 -28.22 -8.30 -37.02
N GLU A 466 -28.12 -7.73 -35.81
CA GLU A 466 -27.04 -8.02 -34.86
C GLU A 466 -26.93 -9.52 -34.53
N ASP A 467 -28.07 -10.22 -34.39
CA ASP A 467 -28.09 -11.66 -34.11
C ASP A 467 -27.67 -12.49 -35.32
N GLY A 468 -28.08 -12.09 -36.53
CA GLY A 468 -27.63 -12.69 -37.79
C GLY A 468 -26.14 -12.50 -38.03
N LEU A 469 -25.60 -11.31 -37.75
CA LEU A 469 -24.17 -11.00 -37.78
C LEU A 469 -23.41 -11.91 -36.81
N ARG A 470 -23.80 -11.96 -35.53
CA ARG A 470 -23.17 -12.81 -34.51
C ARG A 470 -23.19 -14.29 -34.88
N ARG A 471 -24.31 -14.78 -35.42
CA ARG A 471 -24.45 -16.18 -35.82
C ARG A 471 -23.52 -16.52 -36.98
N ARG A 472 -23.43 -15.67 -38.01
CA ARG A 472 -22.52 -15.88 -39.15
C ARG A 472 -21.04 -15.79 -38.74
N LEU A 473 -20.67 -14.80 -37.93
CA LEU A 473 -19.32 -14.65 -37.38
C LEU A 473 -18.88 -15.83 -36.50
N ASN A 474 -19.79 -16.41 -35.71
CA ASN A 474 -19.47 -17.60 -34.92
C ASN A 474 -19.31 -18.85 -35.81
N ASN A 475 -20.07 -18.94 -36.91
CA ASN A 475 -20.01 -20.07 -37.84
C ASN A 475 -18.78 -20.03 -38.77
N SER A 476 -18.28 -18.83 -39.11
CA SER A 476 -17.11 -18.65 -39.98
C SER A 476 -15.77 -18.87 -39.27
N GLY A 477 -15.77 -18.96 -37.94
CA GLY A 477 -14.55 -19.08 -37.13
C GLY A 477 -14.00 -17.73 -36.64
N GLY A 478 -14.42 -16.61 -37.25
CA GLY A 478 -14.32 -15.26 -36.70
C GLY A 478 -12.90 -14.87 -36.32
N VAL A 479 -11.97 -15.05 -37.26
CA VAL A 479 -10.54 -14.85 -37.03
C VAL A 479 -10.06 -13.61 -37.77
N LEU A 480 -9.56 -12.62 -37.04
CA LEU A 480 -8.91 -11.46 -37.62
C LEU A 480 -7.47 -11.79 -38.03
N LEU A 481 -7.13 -11.43 -39.28
CA LEU A 481 -5.81 -11.53 -39.89
C LEU A 481 -5.40 -10.17 -40.46
N VAL A 482 -4.13 -9.81 -40.33
CA VAL A 482 -3.58 -8.64 -41.03
C VAL A 482 -3.27 -9.01 -42.48
N PRO A 483 -3.77 -8.27 -43.49
CA PRO A 483 -3.45 -8.52 -44.89
C PRO A 483 -1.94 -8.43 -45.17
N GLN A 484 -1.38 -9.38 -45.95
CA GLN A 484 0.07 -9.41 -46.26
C GLN A 484 0.58 -8.17 -47.02
N GLU A 485 -0.29 -7.48 -47.74
CA GLU A 485 0.03 -6.24 -48.46
C GLU A 485 0.42 -5.11 -47.49
N GLU A 486 -0.14 -5.08 -46.28
CA GLU A 486 0.27 -4.15 -45.22
C GLU A 486 1.55 -4.61 -44.47
N LEU A 487 1.92 -5.90 -44.57
CA LEU A 487 3.14 -6.47 -43.97
C LEU A 487 4.37 -6.31 -44.87
N ARG A 488 4.19 -6.07 -46.17
CA ARG A 488 5.28 -5.72 -47.09
C ARG A 488 5.66 -4.27 -46.87
N ILE A 489 6.76 -4.07 -46.15
CA ILE A 489 7.54 -2.83 -46.24
C ILE A 489 8.08 -2.79 -47.67
N THR A 490 7.36 -2.14 -48.58
CA THR A 490 7.94 -1.76 -49.87
C THR A 490 9.04 -0.77 -49.54
N ARG A 491 10.29 -1.22 -49.67
CA ARG A 491 11.48 -0.38 -49.58
C ARG A 491 11.55 0.44 -50.87
N THR A 492 10.58 1.32 -51.07
CA THR A 492 10.58 2.30 -52.16
C THR A 492 10.27 3.68 -51.58
N ASP A 493 11.29 4.52 -51.64
CA ASP A 493 11.26 5.99 -51.63
C ASP A 493 10.88 6.74 -50.33
N ILE A 494 11.30 6.26 -49.16
CA ILE A 494 11.26 7.05 -47.91
C ILE A 494 12.56 7.87 -47.70
N SER A 495 13.51 7.89 -48.65
CA SER A 495 14.78 8.60 -48.44
C SER A 495 14.79 10.10 -48.77
N GLU A 496 13.82 10.66 -49.51
CA GLU A 496 13.92 12.08 -49.93
C GLU A 496 12.73 12.97 -49.58
N LYS A 497 11.48 12.49 -49.57
CA LYS A 497 10.32 13.38 -49.38
C LYS A 497 9.99 13.77 -47.94
N MET A 498 10.49 13.06 -46.92
CA MET A 498 10.10 13.32 -45.52
C MET A 498 11.04 14.27 -44.75
N ARG A 499 12.19 14.65 -45.33
CA ARG A 499 13.18 15.50 -44.64
C ARG A 499 12.88 17.00 -44.72
N ASN A 500 12.06 17.45 -45.68
CA ASN A 500 11.79 18.88 -45.93
C ASN A 500 10.50 19.44 -45.30
N ARG A 501 9.78 18.69 -44.44
CA ARG A 501 8.52 19.18 -43.83
C ARG A 501 8.45 19.10 -42.30
N ARG A 502 9.57 19.26 -41.60
CA ARG A 502 9.57 19.42 -40.12
C ARG A 502 9.90 20.86 -39.71
N GLY A 503 8.98 21.77 -40.01
CA GLY A 503 8.91 23.10 -39.41
C GLY A 503 7.80 23.15 -38.35
N TRP A 504 8.19 23.21 -37.07
CA TRP A 504 7.57 23.97 -35.96
C TRP A 504 6.03 23.93 -35.74
N ARG A 505 5.28 22.96 -36.26
CA ARG A 505 3.83 22.79 -35.98
C ARG A 505 3.43 21.44 -35.35
N ALA A 506 4.40 20.68 -34.84
CA ALA A 506 4.13 19.35 -34.26
C ALA A 506 3.96 19.34 -32.72
N MET A 507 3.91 20.51 -32.06
CA MET A 507 3.81 20.59 -30.60
C MET A 507 2.40 20.83 -30.04
N THR A 508 1.36 20.93 -30.87
CA THR A 508 0.00 21.26 -30.39
C THR A 508 -1.13 20.42 -31.00
N LYS A 509 -0.88 19.17 -31.41
CA LYS A 509 -1.98 18.21 -31.63
C LYS A 509 -1.91 17.07 -30.64
N GLY A 510 -2.30 17.40 -29.42
CA GLY A 510 -2.87 16.43 -28.48
C GLY A 510 -4.24 15.95 -28.98
N SER A 511 -4.59 14.77 -28.50
CA SER A 511 -5.95 14.27 -28.25
C SER A 511 -7.07 14.91 -29.07
N THR A 512 -7.59 14.17 -30.04
CA THR A 512 -8.99 14.27 -30.44
C THR A 512 -9.53 12.85 -30.45
N PHE A 513 -10.42 12.60 -29.48
CA PHE A 513 -11.41 11.54 -29.30
C PHE A 513 -11.15 10.17 -29.95
#